data_AF-A0A1F6CU49-F1
#
_entry.id   AF-A0A1F6CU49-F1
#
_cell.length_a   1.000
_cell.length_b   1.000
_cell.length_c   1.000
_cell.angle_alpha   90.00
_cell.angle_beta   90.00
_cell.angle_gamma   90.00
#
_symmetry.space_group_name_H-M   'P 1'
#
loop_
_entity.id
_entity.type
_entity.pdbx_description
1 polymer ?
#
loop_
_entity_poly.entity_id
_entity_poly.type
_entity_poly.pdbx_seq_one_letter_code
_entity_poly.pdbx_strand_id
1 'polypeptide(L)'
;MSTMKLFGIAAILAVVVAVLLFISSLLSQKQSAMISSFDECAAAGNPIMPARTTDGVQSGGESFPEQCRTPDGRTFVNPRQRVEPPLSTPPGAAGCVVGGCSQELCTDASAEPMASICMYRAEFACYKSAVCERQVDGKCGWTQTPELKRCLANPPAVEAGVEVVY
;
A
#
# COMPACT_ATOMS: atom_id res chain seq x y z
N MET A 1 15.41 20.01 70.29
CA MET A 1 14.97 20.43 68.93
C MET A 1 13.51 20.05 68.80
N SER A 2 12.60 21.04 68.80
CA SER A 2 11.17 20.85 69.08
C SER A 2 10.50 19.91 68.07
N THR A 3 9.86 18.84 68.55
CA THR A 3 9.18 17.80 67.76
C THR A 3 8.25 18.37 66.69
N MET A 4 7.66 19.53 66.97
CA MET A 4 6.78 20.28 66.05
C MET A 4 7.50 20.74 64.76
N LYS A 5 8.81 21.04 64.81
CA LYS A 5 9.61 21.36 63.61
C LYS A 5 9.92 20.12 62.77
N LEU A 6 10.09 18.96 63.42
CA LEU A 6 10.35 17.69 62.74
C LEU A 6 9.13 17.25 61.92
N PHE A 7 7.92 17.38 62.49
CA PHE A 7 6.67 17.11 61.79
C PHE A 7 6.43 18.07 60.63
N GLY A 8 6.74 19.36 60.80
CA GLY A 8 6.63 20.35 59.72
C GLY A 8 7.54 20.04 58.53
N ILE A 9 8.79 19.65 58.78
CA ILE A 9 9.73 19.26 57.73
C ILE A 9 9.27 17.98 57.02
N ALA A 10 8.80 16.99 57.78
CA ALA A 10 8.30 15.73 57.20
C ALA A 10 7.08 15.96 56.30
N ALA A 11 6.15 16.83 56.69
CA ALA A 11 4.99 17.18 55.87
C ALA A 11 5.39 17.86 54.56
N ILE A 12 6.35 18.80 54.61
CA ILE A 12 6.85 19.49 53.41
C ILE A 12 7.53 18.49 52.47
N LEU A 13 8.37 17.60 52.98
CA LEU A 13 9.03 16.57 52.17
C LEU A 13 8.02 15.64 51.50
N ALA A 14 6.96 15.24 52.21
CA ALA A 14 5.89 14.41 51.64
C ALA A 14 5.17 15.12 50.48
N VAL A 15 4.87 16.42 50.63
CA VAL A 15 4.25 17.22 49.56
C VAL A 15 5.19 17.37 48.36
N VAL A 16 6.48 17.64 48.59
CA VAL A 16 7.47 17.75 47.51
C VAL A 16 7.60 16.43 46.74
N VAL A 17 7.66 15.29 47.44
CA VAL A 17 7.70 13.97 46.79
C VAL A 17 6.42 13.71 45.99
N ALA A 18 5.25 14.02 46.52
CA ALA A 18 3.99 13.86 45.79
C ALA A 18 3.93 14.72 44.52
N VAL A 19 4.41 15.97 44.58
CA VAL A 19 4.50 16.87 43.42
C VAL A 19 5.49 16.32 42.38
N LEU A 20 6.65 15.82 42.81
CA LEU A 20 7.64 15.22 41.90
C LEU A 20 7.10 13.97 41.20
N LEU A 21 6.41 13.09 41.93
CA LEU A 21 5.77 11.90 41.34
C LEU A 21 4.66 12.28 40.35
N PHE A 22 3.86 13.30 40.66
CA PHE A 22 2.82 13.81 39.78
C PHE A 22 3.40 14.41 38.49
N ILE A 23 4.44 15.24 38.59
CA ILE A 23 5.13 15.82 37.43
C ILE A 23 5.75 14.71 36.56
N SER A 24 6.39 13.71 37.17
CA SER A 24 6.95 12.57 36.43
C SER A 24 5.86 11.79 35.67
N SER A 25 4.69 11.60 36.27
CA SER A 25 3.55 10.95 35.61
C SER A 25 3.07 11.72 34.38
N LEU A 26 3.02 13.06 34.46
CA LEU A 26 2.61 13.92 33.34
C LEU A 26 3.64 13.88 32.19
N LEU A 27 4.94 13.83 32.51
CA LEU A 27 6.00 13.72 31.51
C LEU A 27 5.97 12.37 30.78
N SER A 28 5.75 11.27 31.49
CA SER A 28 5.60 9.93 30.89
C SER A 28 4.40 9.84 29.95
N GLN A 29 3.28 10.50 30.27
CA GLN A 29 2.09 10.52 29.42
C GLN A 29 2.34 11.25 28.09
N LYS A 30 3.18 12.29 28.10
CA LYS A 30 3.55 13.05 26.89
C LYS A 30 4.41 12.23 25.92
N GLN A 31 5.25 11.33 26.43
CA GLN A 31 6.18 10.55 25.62
C GLN A 31 5.46 9.48 24.77
N SER A 32 4.40 8.85 25.31
CA SER A 32 3.57 7.91 24.54
C SER A 32 2.68 8.60 23.50
N ALA A 33 2.37 9.88 23.68
CA ALA A 33 1.58 10.68 22.74
C ALA A 33 2.40 11.18 21.52
N MET A 34 3.72 11.00 21.50
CA MET A 34 4.60 11.71 20.56
C MET A 34 4.89 10.98 19.25
N ILE A 35 4.76 9.66 19.20
CA ILE A 35 4.98 8.90 17.94
C ILE A 35 3.84 9.23 16.98
N SER A 36 4.18 9.95 15.90
CA SER A 36 3.25 10.45 14.89
C SER A 36 3.60 9.98 13.47
N SER A 37 4.77 9.36 13.29
CA SER A 37 5.27 8.91 11.99
C SER A 37 5.90 7.52 12.04
N PHE A 38 6.07 6.91 10.86
CA PHE A 38 6.79 5.64 10.72
C PHE A 38 8.24 5.75 11.21
N ASP A 39 8.93 6.84 10.88
CA ASP A 39 10.33 7.06 11.26
C ASP A 39 10.49 7.15 12.77
N GLU A 40 9.59 7.87 13.45
CA GLU A 40 9.58 7.95 14.92
C GLU A 40 9.26 6.60 15.57
N CYS A 41 8.32 5.85 14.99
CA CYS A 41 7.97 4.53 15.47
C CYS A 41 9.16 3.57 15.36
N ALA A 42 9.85 3.55 14.22
CA ALA A 42 11.03 2.73 13.97
C ALA A 42 12.22 3.16 14.84
N ALA A 43 12.48 4.46 14.98
CA ALA A 43 13.55 5.00 15.83
C ALA A 43 13.34 4.68 17.32
N ALA A 44 12.08 4.53 17.75
CA ALA A 44 11.73 4.08 19.09
C ALA A 44 11.92 2.56 19.29
N GLY A 45 12.40 1.82 18.30
CA GLY A 45 12.71 0.38 18.39
C GLY A 45 11.48 -0.53 18.34
N ASN A 46 10.34 -0.01 17.87
CA ASN A 46 9.13 -0.81 17.72
C ASN A 46 9.26 -1.84 16.58
N PRO A 47 8.53 -2.97 16.64
CA PRO A 47 8.58 -3.99 15.60
C PRO A 47 8.11 -3.44 14.25
N ILE A 48 8.92 -3.68 13.22
CA ILE A 48 8.61 -3.40 11.82
C ILE A 48 8.17 -4.72 11.17
N MET A 49 6.95 -4.74 10.64
CA MET A 49 6.48 -5.81 9.77
C MET A 49 7.02 -5.54 8.35
N PRO A 50 7.87 -6.41 7.80
CA PRO A 50 8.53 -6.17 6.54
C PRO A 50 7.55 -6.22 5.36
N ALA A 51 7.91 -5.55 4.27
CA ALA A 51 7.21 -5.64 3.00
C ALA A 51 7.49 -6.97 2.28
N ARG A 52 6.56 -7.42 1.44
CA ARG A 52 6.81 -8.53 0.50
C ARG A 52 7.88 -8.06 -0.50
N THR A 53 9.10 -8.58 -0.38
CA THR A 53 10.11 -8.41 -1.42
C THR A 53 9.94 -9.51 -2.46
N THR A 54 10.02 -9.15 -3.75
CA THR A 54 9.97 -10.10 -4.87
C THR A 54 11.28 -10.86 -5.07
N ASP A 55 12.30 -10.52 -4.27
CA ASP A 55 13.68 -10.96 -4.49
C ASP A 55 13.99 -12.21 -3.66
N GLY A 56 13.13 -13.23 -3.69
CA GLY A 56 13.39 -14.65 -3.37
C GLY A 56 14.12 -15.05 -2.08
N VAL A 57 14.52 -14.13 -1.20
CA VAL A 57 15.46 -14.36 -0.08
C VAL A 57 14.87 -13.95 1.27
N GLN A 58 13.70 -13.27 1.30
CA GLN A 58 12.99 -13.01 2.56
C GLN A 58 11.48 -13.23 2.44
N SER A 59 11.10 -14.50 2.55
CA SER A 59 9.75 -14.94 2.94
C SER A 59 9.44 -14.39 4.33
N GLY A 60 8.87 -13.18 4.43
CA GLY A 60 8.55 -12.63 5.75
C GLY A 60 7.60 -11.44 5.81
N GLY A 61 7.13 -10.89 4.69
CA GLY A 61 6.26 -9.70 4.69
C GLY A 61 4.91 -9.93 4.04
N GLU A 62 3.83 -9.92 4.82
CA GLU A 62 2.44 -9.91 4.32
C GLU A 62 1.88 -8.49 4.13
N SER A 63 2.64 -7.48 4.58
CA SER A 63 2.22 -6.08 4.62
C SER A 63 3.07 -5.25 3.66
N PHE A 64 2.58 -5.00 2.45
CA PHE A 64 3.11 -3.94 1.60
C PHE A 64 2.16 -2.73 1.66
N PRO A 65 2.63 -1.52 2.01
CA PRO A 65 4.01 -1.15 2.42
C PRO A 65 4.35 -1.62 3.85
N GLU A 66 5.64 -1.54 4.25
CA GLU A 66 6.08 -1.84 5.62
C GLU A 66 5.29 -1.09 6.67
N GLN A 67 5.06 -1.74 7.81
CA GLN A 67 4.28 -1.20 8.91
C GLN A 67 5.04 -1.28 10.22
N CYS A 68 5.10 -0.19 10.98
CA CYS A 68 5.64 -0.16 12.33
C CYS A 68 4.50 -0.13 13.35
N ARG A 69 4.55 -1.02 14.36
CA ARG A 69 3.47 -1.17 15.35
C ARG A 69 3.94 -0.83 16.76
N THR A 70 3.23 0.07 17.43
CA THR A 70 3.54 0.46 18.81
C THR A 70 2.82 -0.44 19.85
N PRO A 71 3.27 -0.49 21.12
CA PRO A 71 2.66 -1.32 22.17
C PRO A 71 1.21 -0.94 22.49
N ASP A 72 0.84 0.32 22.27
CA ASP A 72 -0.53 0.84 22.38
C ASP A 72 -1.40 0.52 21.15
N GLY A 73 -0.87 -0.23 20.18
CA GLY A 73 -1.62 -0.77 19.05
C GLY A 73 -1.78 0.16 17.85
N ARG A 74 -1.11 1.31 17.83
CA ARG A 74 -1.07 2.18 16.63
C ARG A 74 -0.14 1.58 15.58
N THR A 75 -0.48 1.80 14.33
CA THR A 75 0.29 1.32 13.18
C THR A 75 0.62 2.50 12.26
N PHE A 76 1.88 2.57 11.86
CA PHE A 76 2.40 3.60 10.94
C PHE A 76 2.93 2.92 9.68
N VAL A 77 2.53 3.41 8.50
CA VAL A 77 2.93 2.84 7.20
C VAL A 77 4.13 3.61 6.64
N ASN A 78 5.12 2.90 6.07
CA ASN A 78 6.29 3.51 5.45
C ASN A 78 5.91 4.29 4.17
N PRO A 79 5.99 5.64 4.16
CA PRO A 79 5.56 6.42 3.01
C PRO A 79 6.52 6.30 1.81
N ARG A 80 7.77 5.87 2.02
CA ARG A 80 8.80 5.75 0.97
C ARG A 80 8.56 4.55 0.05
N GLN A 81 7.76 3.58 0.50
CA GLN A 81 7.42 2.36 -0.23
C GLN A 81 6.04 2.45 -0.89
N ARG A 82 5.41 3.63 -0.96
CA ARG A 82 4.25 3.79 -1.83
C ARG A 82 4.70 3.63 -3.27
N VAL A 83 4.45 2.46 -3.84
CA VAL A 83 4.35 2.32 -5.28
C VAL A 83 3.14 3.15 -5.68
N GLU A 84 3.39 4.31 -6.27
CA GLU A 84 2.38 4.98 -7.07
C GLU A 84 1.84 3.93 -8.05
N PRO A 85 0.50 3.74 -8.13
CA PRO A 85 -0.08 2.72 -9.01
C PRO A 85 0.64 2.82 -10.33
N PRO A 86 1.32 1.76 -10.78
CA PRO A 86 2.17 1.90 -11.94
C PRO A 86 1.27 2.40 -13.06
N LEU A 87 1.67 3.50 -13.68
CA LEU A 87 1.17 3.98 -14.97
C LEU A 87 1.48 2.95 -16.09
N SER A 88 1.58 1.66 -15.76
CA SER A 88 1.89 0.54 -16.64
C SER A 88 0.66 0.06 -17.41
N THR A 89 -0.45 0.77 -17.33
CA THR A 89 -1.43 0.70 -18.40
C THR A 89 -0.78 1.25 -19.67
N PRO A 90 -0.62 0.46 -20.75
CA PRO A 90 -0.34 1.03 -22.06
C PRO A 90 -1.30 2.20 -22.29
N PRO A 91 -0.82 3.41 -22.63
CA PRO A 91 -1.71 4.54 -22.88
C PRO A 91 -2.66 4.12 -23.99
N GLY A 92 -3.95 3.98 -23.67
CA GLY A 92 -4.96 3.96 -24.72
C GLY A 92 -4.97 5.33 -25.38
N ALA A 93 -5.36 5.37 -26.65
CA ALA A 93 -5.49 6.64 -27.35
C ALA A 93 -6.73 7.40 -26.85
N ALA A 94 -6.70 8.74 -26.94
CA ALA A 94 -7.87 9.61 -26.74
C ALA A 94 -8.57 9.49 -25.37
N GLY A 95 -7.81 9.31 -24.29
CA GLY A 95 -8.35 9.26 -22.92
C GLY A 95 -8.91 7.90 -22.52
N CYS A 96 -8.50 6.84 -23.20
CA CYS A 96 -8.78 5.46 -22.83
C CYS A 96 -7.56 4.79 -22.18
N VAL A 97 -7.78 3.78 -21.37
CA VAL A 97 -6.76 3.05 -20.62
C VAL A 97 -7.03 1.56 -20.68
N VAL A 98 -5.96 0.78 -20.90
CA VAL A 98 -5.97 -0.68 -20.84
C VAL A 98 -5.85 -1.18 -19.39
N GLY A 99 -6.86 -1.89 -18.91
CA GLY A 99 -6.94 -2.42 -17.55
C GLY A 99 -7.25 -3.91 -17.51
N GLY A 100 -7.61 -4.41 -16.32
CA GLY A 100 -7.87 -5.82 -16.10
C GLY A 100 -6.60 -6.64 -15.82
N CYS A 101 -6.76 -7.76 -15.15
CA CYS A 101 -5.63 -8.59 -14.71
C CYS A 101 -4.84 -9.21 -15.86
N SER A 102 -5.48 -9.39 -17.02
CA SER A 102 -4.85 -9.93 -18.25
C SER A 102 -4.76 -8.89 -19.37
N GLN A 103 -4.92 -7.59 -19.05
CA GLN A 103 -4.96 -6.48 -20.04
C GLN A 103 -6.12 -6.59 -21.04
N GLU A 104 -7.25 -7.13 -20.58
CA GLU A 104 -8.43 -7.40 -21.40
C GLU A 104 -9.48 -6.28 -21.37
N LEU A 105 -9.36 -5.31 -20.48
CA LEU A 105 -10.30 -4.19 -20.37
C LEU A 105 -9.77 -2.95 -21.09
N CYS A 106 -10.66 -2.22 -21.74
CA CYS A 106 -10.39 -0.89 -22.28
C CYS A 106 -11.47 0.06 -21.73
N THR A 107 -11.08 0.98 -20.85
CA THR A 107 -11.99 1.86 -20.10
C THR A 107 -11.56 3.32 -20.20
N ASP A 108 -12.41 4.26 -19.76
CA ASP A 108 -12.02 5.67 -19.67
C ASP A 108 -10.90 5.88 -18.63
N ALA A 109 -9.95 6.76 -18.94
CA ALA A 109 -8.82 7.09 -18.07
C ALA A 109 -9.25 7.73 -16.73
N SER A 110 -10.40 8.39 -16.73
CA SER A 110 -10.99 9.01 -15.54
C SER A 110 -11.83 8.06 -14.70
N ALA A 111 -12.04 6.81 -15.15
CA ALA A 111 -12.73 5.81 -14.36
C ALA A 111 -11.79 5.28 -13.27
N GLU A 112 -12.37 4.88 -12.14
CA GLU A 112 -11.61 4.16 -11.11
C GLU A 112 -10.95 2.91 -11.72
N PRO A 113 -9.71 2.56 -11.33
CA PRO A 113 -9.02 1.40 -11.86
C PRO A 113 -9.84 0.12 -11.65
N MET A 114 -10.45 -0.40 -12.72
CA MET A 114 -11.23 -1.63 -12.65
C MET A 114 -10.30 -2.83 -12.76
N ALA A 115 -10.21 -3.59 -11.67
CA ALA A 115 -9.63 -4.92 -11.68
C ALA A 115 -10.71 -5.94 -12.08
N SER A 116 -10.38 -6.79 -13.05
CA SER A 116 -11.14 -8.01 -13.33
C SER A 116 -10.69 -9.14 -12.40
N ILE A 117 -11.46 -10.23 -12.37
CA ILE A 117 -11.01 -11.47 -11.73
C ILE A 117 -9.80 -11.98 -12.52
N CYS A 118 -8.72 -12.36 -11.84
CA CYS A 118 -7.47 -12.87 -12.43
C CYS A 118 -7.57 -14.29 -12.99
N MET A 119 -8.55 -14.53 -13.87
CA MET A 119 -8.71 -15.77 -14.61
C MET A 119 -8.15 -15.55 -16.02
N TYR A 120 -7.13 -16.31 -16.40
CA TYR A 120 -6.60 -16.19 -17.75
C TYR A 120 -7.46 -16.97 -18.75
N ARG A 121 -7.72 -16.37 -19.91
CA ARG A 121 -8.27 -17.06 -21.08
C ARG A 121 -7.47 -16.74 -22.33
N ALA A 122 -7.45 -17.68 -23.28
CA ALA A 122 -6.69 -17.58 -24.52
C ALA A 122 -6.99 -16.30 -25.32
N GLU A 123 -8.26 -15.84 -25.31
CA GLU A 123 -8.69 -14.66 -26.05
C GLU A 123 -8.00 -13.38 -25.56
N PHE A 124 -7.56 -13.35 -24.30
CA PHE A 124 -6.92 -12.16 -23.73
C PHE A 124 -5.55 -11.87 -24.34
N ALA A 125 -4.88 -12.87 -24.92
CA ALA A 125 -3.67 -12.65 -25.70
C ALA A 125 -3.91 -11.73 -26.90
N CYS A 126 -5.11 -11.77 -27.49
CA CYS A 126 -5.46 -10.95 -28.65
C CYS A 126 -5.53 -9.45 -28.34
N TYR A 127 -5.82 -9.08 -27.08
CA TYR A 127 -5.94 -7.68 -26.67
C TYR A 127 -4.60 -7.01 -26.41
N LYS A 128 -3.52 -7.77 -26.19
CA LYS A 128 -2.17 -7.23 -25.92
C LYS A 128 -1.64 -6.33 -27.05
N SER A 129 -2.06 -6.58 -28.30
CA SER A 129 -1.70 -5.79 -29.47
C SER A 129 -2.90 -5.04 -30.07
N ALA A 130 -4.06 -5.07 -29.42
CA ALA A 130 -5.25 -4.39 -29.90
C ALA A 130 -5.20 -2.90 -29.59
N VAL A 131 -5.95 -2.11 -30.35
CA VAL A 131 -6.06 -0.66 -30.13
C VAL A 131 -7.19 -0.38 -29.15
N CYS A 132 -6.85 0.22 -28.01
CA CYS A 132 -7.80 0.73 -27.03
C CYS A 132 -8.00 2.23 -27.27
N GLU A 133 -9.18 2.61 -27.72
CA GLU A 133 -9.51 4.01 -28.05
C GLU A 133 -11.02 4.27 -27.95
N ARG A 134 -11.39 5.55 -28.05
CA ARG A 134 -12.78 5.98 -28.01
C ARG A 134 -13.50 5.59 -29.30
N GLN A 135 -14.55 4.81 -29.18
CA GLN A 135 -15.36 4.32 -30.29
C GLN A 135 -16.36 5.37 -30.78
N VAL A 136 -17.06 5.06 -31.87
CA VAL A 136 -18.06 5.96 -32.50
C VAL A 136 -19.25 6.29 -31.59
N ASP A 137 -19.51 5.48 -30.57
CA ASP A 137 -20.53 5.70 -29.56
C ASP A 137 -20.03 6.59 -28.40
N GLY A 138 -18.79 7.08 -28.50
CA GLY A 138 -18.15 7.94 -27.51
C GLY A 138 -17.57 7.19 -26.31
N LYS A 139 -17.63 5.86 -26.25
CA LYS A 139 -17.10 5.05 -25.14
C LYS A 139 -15.73 4.47 -25.46
N CYS A 140 -14.91 4.25 -24.45
CA CYS A 140 -13.67 3.48 -24.64
C CYS A 140 -13.99 2.01 -24.95
N GLY A 141 -13.28 1.45 -25.92
CA GLY A 141 -13.43 0.06 -26.32
C GLY A 141 -12.30 -0.40 -27.24
N TRP A 142 -12.23 -1.71 -27.45
CA TRP A 142 -11.27 -2.32 -28.37
C TRP A 142 -11.71 -2.14 -29.81
N THR A 143 -10.90 -1.46 -30.62
CA THR A 143 -11.15 -1.28 -32.05
C THR A 143 -11.10 -2.62 -32.75
N GLN A 144 -12.22 -2.98 -33.39
CA GLN A 144 -12.45 -4.28 -34.00
C GLN A 144 -11.76 -4.41 -35.37
N THR A 145 -10.42 -4.38 -35.38
CA THR A 145 -9.63 -4.58 -36.59
C THR A 145 -9.79 -6.00 -37.14
N PRO A 146 -9.55 -6.22 -38.44
CA PRO A 146 -9.54 -7.57 -39.01
C PRO A 146 -8.59 -8.53 -38.27
N GLU A 147 -7.45 -8.04 -37.80
CA GLU A 147 -6.46 -8.81 -37.03
C GLU A 147 -7.03 -9.25 -35.69
N LEU A 148 -7.66 -8.32 -34.95
CA LEU A 148 -8.29 -8.63 -33.67
C LEU A 148 -9.43 -9.64 -33.84
N LYS A 149 -10.32 -9.43 -34.81
CA LYS A 149 -11.43 -10.35 -35.10
C LYS A 149 -10.93 -11.75 -35.44
N ARG A 150 -9.88 -11.85 -36.25
CA ARG A 150 -9.27 -13.13 -36.62
C ARG A 150 -8.64 -13.82 -35.39
N CYS A 151 -7.95 -13.08 -34.54
CA CYS A 151 -7.39 -13.63 -33.31
C CYS A 151 -8.49 -14.10 -32.36
N LEU A 152 -9.55 -13.33 -32.15
CA LEU A 152 -10.67 -13.73 -31.29
C LEU A 152 -11.42 -14.96 -31.84
N ALA A 153 -11.45 -15.15 -33.15
CA ALA A 153 -12.04 -16.33 -33.78
C ALA A 153 -11.15 -17.59 -33.68
N ASN A 154 -9.82 -17.41 -33.60
CA ASN A 154 -8.87 -18.50 -33.41
C ASN A 154 -7.74 -18.05 -32.45
N PRO A 155 -8.02 -18.00 -31.14
CA PRO A 155 -7.07 -17.49 -30.15
C PRO A 155 -5.82 -18.37 -30.08
N PRO A 156 -4.65 -17.79 -29.75
CA PRO A 156 -3.44 -18.58 -29.55
C PRO A 156 -3.65 -19.58 -28.40
N ALA A 157 -3.15 -20.80 -28.57
CA ALA A 157 -3.21 -21.80 -27.52
C ALA A 157 -2.50 -21.29 -26.26
N VAL A 158 -3.11 -21.52 -25.09
CA VAL A 158 -2.50 -21.20 -23.80
C VAL A 158 -1.46 -22.27 -23.50
N GLU A 159 -0.35 -22.28 -24.23
CA GLU A 159 0.81 -23.09 -23.87
C GLU A 159 1.36 -22.48 -22.58
N ALA A 160 1.23 -23.23 -21.48
CA ALA A 160 1.74 -22.83 -20.18
C ALA A 160 3.28 -22.74 -20.21
N GLY A 161 3.82 -21.61 -20.66
CA GLY A 161 5.17 -21.17 -20.32
C GLY A 161 6.28 -21.29 -21.37
N VAL A 162 6.04 -21.10 -22.66
CA VAL A 162 7.16 -20.93 -23.62
C VAL A 162 6.93 -19.77 -24.58
N GLU A 163 7.75 -18.74 -24.42
CA GLU A 163 8.00 -17.69 -25.41
C GLU A 163 8.72 -18.35 -26.61
N VAL A 164 8.02 -18.53 -27.73
CA VAL A 164 8.67 -18.90 -28.99
C VAL A 164 9.01 -17.62 -29.73
N VAL A 165 10.23 -17.14 -29.48
CA VAL A 165 10.90 -16.14 -30.32
C VAL A 165 11.10 -16.76 -31.70
N TYR A 166 10.58 -16.10 -32.74
CA TYR A 166 10.94 -16.40 -34.13
C TYR A 166 12.23 -15.68 -34.52
#